data_AF-A0A9E5Y083-F1
#
_entry.id   AF-A0A9E5Y083-F1
#
_cell.length_a   1.000
_cell.length_b   1.000
_cell.length_c   1.000
_cell.angle_alpha   90.00
_cell.angle_beta   90.00
_cell.angle_gamma   90.00
#
_symmetry.space_group_name_H-M   'P 1'
#
loop_
_entity.id
_entity.type
_entity.pdbx_description
1 polymer ?
#
loop_
_entity_poly.entity_id
_entity_poly.type
_entity_poly.pdbx_seq_one_letter_code
_entity_poly.pdbx_strand_id
1 'polypeptide(L)' 'MKTIISLAETAVLRQPFLIKMLTDELINLSSLARKIKPFIDAELHKDIKTGSIVMALKRLTTSL' A
#
# COMPACT_ATOMS: atom_id res chain seq x y z
N MET A 1 9.39 -12.95 -6.43
CA MET A 1 7.98 -13.00 -6.87
C MET A 1 7.27 -11.76 -6.32
N LYS A 2 6.55 -10.99 -7.14
CA LYS A 2 5.88 -9.75 -6.66
C LYS A 2 4.67 -10.10 -5.80
N THR A 3 4.54 -9.47 -4.63
CA THR A 3 3.41 -9.64 -3.71
C THR A 3 2.73 -8.29 -3.45
N ILE A 4 1.48 -8.33 -2.98
CA ILE A 4 0.73 -7.11 -2.61
C ILE A 4 1.50 -6.29 -1.56
N ILE A 5 2.15 -6.96 -0.59
CA ILE A 5 2.94 -6.29 0.45
C ILE A 5 4.15 -5.58 -0.17
N SER A 6 4.97 -6.28 -0.96
CA SER A 6 6.15 -5.68 -1.60
C SER A 6 5.80 -4.53 -2.56
N LEU A 7 4.65 -4.59 -3.22
CA LEU A 7 4.19 -3.54 -4.13
C LEU A 7 3.60 -2.34 -3.38
N ALA A 8 2.85 -2.58 -2.29
CA ALA A 8 2.37 -1.52 -1.41
C ALA A 8 3.55 -0.77 -0.76
N GLU A 9 4.58 -1.50 -0.33
CA GLU A 9 5.82 -0.92 0.19
C GLU A 9 6.52 -0.06 -0.87
N THR A 10 6.71 -0.60 -2.08
CA THR A 10 7.27 0.16 -3.21
C THR A 10 6.50 1.44 -3.50
N ALA A 11 5.16 1.41 -3.42
CA ALA A 11 4.32 2.58 -3.68
C ALA A 11 4.50 3.69 -2.62
N VAL A 12 4.73 3.31 -1.36
CA VAL A 12 4.90 4.23 -0.22
C VAL A 12 6.34 4.73 -0.13
N LEU A 13 7.35 3.87 -0.31
CA LEU A 13 8.78 4.22 -0.20
C LEU A 13 9.22 5.27 -1.23
N ARG A 14 8.56 5.36 -2.38
CA ARG A 14 8.78 6.42 -3.38
C ARG A 14 8.39 7.82 -2.89
N GLN A 15 7.68 7.91 -1.77
CA GLN A 15 7.12 9.14 -1.22
C GLN A 15 7.42 9.23 0.28
N PRO A 16 8.59 9.80 0.69
CA PRO A 16 9.03 9.81 2.09
C PRO A 16 7.99 10.37 3.07
N PHE A 17 7.21 11.37 2.65
CA PHE A 17 6.14 11.94 3.47
C PHE A 17 5.02 10.93 3.77
N LEU A 18 4.71 10.01 2.83
CA LEU A 18 3.69 8.99 3.04
C LEU A 18 4.14 7.96 4.08
N ILE A 19 5.43 7.62 4.14
CA ILE A 19 5.97 6.73 5.17
C ILE A 19 5.66 7.31 6.55
N LYS A 20 6.02 8.59 6.75
CA LYS A 20 5.80 9.28 8.03
C LYS A 20 4.32 9.36 8.40
N MET A 21 3.44 9.71 7.46
CA MET A 21 2.00 9.73 7.71
C MET A 21 1.41 8.33 7.94
N LEU A 22 2.01 7.29 7.37
CA LEU A 22 1.60 5.91 7.56
C LEU A 22 2.00 5.37 8.94
N THR A 23 3.24 5.63 9.38
CA THR A 23 3.74 5.22 10.69
C THR A 23 3.11 5.99 11.84
N ASP A 24 2.83 7.28 11.63
CA ASP A 24 2.17 8.13 12.63
C ASP A 24 0.64 7.92 12.67
N GLU A 25 0.12 6.95 11.90
CA GLU A 25 -1.32 6.63 11.76
C GLU A 25 -2.21 7.81 11.30
N LEU A 26 -1.62 8.80 10.63
CA LEU A 26 -2.30 10.02 10.16
C LEU A 26 -2.96 9.86 8.80
N ILE A 27 -2.75 8.74 8.10
CA ILE A 27 -3.26 8.51 6.76
C ILE A 27 -4.49 7.58 6.74
N ASN A 28 -5.46 7.92 5.89
CA ASN A 28 -6.60 7.04 5.63
C ASN A 28 -6.18 5.87 4.71
N LEU A 29 -5.99 4.68 5.30
CA LEU A 29 -5.53 3.48 4.57
C LEU A 29 -6.43 3.09 3.39
N SER A 30 -7.75 3.23 3.53
CA SER A 30 -8.71 2.92 2.46
C SER A 30 -8.56 3.85 1.25
N SER A 31 -8.31 5.13 1.50
CA SER A 31 -8.09 6.13 0.45
C SER A 31 -6.75 5.92 -0.24
N LEU A 32 -5.70 5.65 0.53
CA LEU A 32 -4.40 5.28 -0.02
C LEU A 32 -4.47 4.00 -0.86
N ALA A 33 -5.18 2.97 -0.39
CA ALA A 33 -5.36 1.70 -1.09
C ALA A 33 -6.01 1.90 -2.47
N ARG A 34 -7.09 2.70 -2.57
CA ARG A 34 -7.72 3.02 -3.86
C ARG A 34 -6.76 3.77 -4.80
N LYS A 35 -5.94 4.68 -4.26
CA LYS A 35 -4.97 5.45 -5.05
C LYS A 35 -3.87 4.56 -5.63
N ILE A 36 -3.38 3.57 -4.89
CA ILE A 36 -2.28 2.69 -5.33
C ILE A 36 -2.77 1.42 -6.06
N LYS A 37 -4.05 1.08 -5.97
CA LYS A 37 -4.64 -0.11 -6.62
C LYS A 37 -4.31 -0.22 -8.11
N PRO A 38 -4.41 0.84 -8.95
CA PRO A 38 -4.10 0.72 -10.37
C PRO A 38 -2.66 0.25 -10.64
N PHE A 39 -1.71 0.70 -9.81
CA PHE A 39 -0.32 0.24 -9.88
C PHE A 39 -0.20 -1.24 -9.49
N ILE A 40 -0.84 -1.65 -8.39
CA ILE A 40 -0.78 -3.04 -7.92
C ILE A 40 -1.43 -4.01 -8.92
N ASP A 41 -2.58 -3.65 -9.48
CA ASP A 41 -3.28 -4.47 -10.46
C ASP A 41 -2.45 -4.66 -11.74
N ALA A 42 -1.81 -3.59 -12.21
CA ALA A 42 -0.93 -3.63 -13.39
C ALA A 42 0.27 -4.56 -13.17
N GLU A 43 0.89 -4.50 -11.98
CA GLU A 43 2.08 -5.29 -11.65
C GLU A 43 1.78 -6.78 -11.38
N LEU A 44 0.55 -7.11 -10.98
CA LEU A 44 0.11 -8.48 -10.70
C LEU A 44 -0.74 -9.09 -11.81
N HIS A 45 -1.13 -8.30 -12.81
CA HIS A 45 -2.05 -8.66 -13.89
C HIS A 45 -3.36 -9.27 -13.38
N LYS A 46 -3.90 -8.72 -12.29
CA LYS A 46 -5.08 -9.22 -11.58
C LYS A 46 -5.87 -8.07 -10.99
N ASP A 47 -7.19 -8.21 -10.92
CA ASP A 47 -8.04 -7.30 -10.16
C ASP A 47 -7.92 -7.63 -8.66
N ILE A 48 -7.13 -6.85 -7.92
CA ILE A 48 -6.92 -7.06 -6.49
C ILE A 48 -8.01 -6.35 -5.71
N LYS A 49 -8.62 -7.06 -4.75
CA LYS A 49 -9.59 -6.46 -3.83
C LYS A 49 -8.92 -5.33 -3.02
N THR A 50 -9.56 -4.17 -2.96
CA THR A 50 -9.07 -3.02 -2.17
C THR A 50 -8.78 -3.39 -0.71
N GLY A 51 -9.62 -4.26 -0.11
CA GLY A 51 -9.39 -4.74 1.27
C GLY A 51 -8.06 -5.49 1.45
N SER A 52 -7.59 -6.23 0.43
CA SER A 52 -6.29 -6.91 0.47
C SER A 52 -5.13 -5.90 0.49
N ILE A 53 -5.27 -4.78 -0.20
CA ILE A 53 -4.29 -3.68 -0.22
C ILE A 53 -4.30 -2.95 1.14
N VAL A 54 -5.49 -2.70 1.71
CA VAL A 54 -5.61 -2.11 3.06
C VAL A 54 -4.90 -3.00 4.10
N MET A 55 -5.07 -4.33 4.03
CA MET A 55 -4.38 -5.26 4.93
C MET A 55 -2.87 -5.25 4.72
N ALA A 56 -2.39 -5.08 3.49
CA ALA A 56 -0.96 -4.93 3.23
C ALA A 56 -0.41 -3.63 3.83
N LEU A 57 -1.08 -2.49 3.61
CA LEU A 57 -0.70 -1.20 4.19
C LEU A 57 -0.72 -1.23 5.73
N LYS A 58 -1.74 -1.84 6.34
CA LYS A 58 -1.83 -2.00 7.79
C LYS A 58 -0.66 -2.79 8.36
N ARG A 59 -0.20 -3.85 7.67
CA ARG A 59 0.99 -4.60 8.08
C ARG A 59 2.26 -3.77 7.97
N LEU A 60 2.37 -2.93 6.94
CA LEU A 60 3.51 -2.02 6.76
C LEU A 60 3.60 -0.98 7.89
N THR A 61 2.47 -0.45 8.37
CA THR A 61 2.45 0.47 9.52
C THR A 61 3.14 -0.10 10.77
N THR A 62 3.08 -1.41 11.00
CA THR A 62 3.73 -2.07 12.15
C THR A 62 5.15 -2.57 11.83
N SER A 63 5.53 -2.64 10.56
CA SER A 63 6.81 -3.25 10.12
C SER A 63 7.87 -2.23 9.70
N LEU A 64 7.48 -0.96 9.51
CA LEU A 64 8.32 0.19 9.19
C LEU A 64 8.60 1.01 10.45
#